data_AF-A0A8B9MDR1-F1
#
_entry.id   AF-A0A8B9MDR1-F1
#
_cell.length_a   1.000
_cell.length_b   1.000
_cell.length_c   1.000
_cell.angle_alpha   90.00
_cell.angle_beta   90.00
_cell.angle_gamma   90.00
#
_symmetry.space_group_name_H-M   'P 1'
#
loop_
_entity.id
_entity.type
_entity.pdbx_description
1 polymer ?
#
loop_
_entity_poly.entity_id
_entity_poly.type
_entity_poly.pdbx_seq_one_letter_code
_entity_poly.pdbx_strand_id
1 'polypeptide(L)'
;MLGAGLALALCALQLCPAALGGSYPQLLVERSGSRRLSKVGGFAWENCGDRRDPVVLQSLSVAPDPISIPGSLRVSAAVSSGKAMASPLKGSYSLPASDFILPDVELPAWMTNGNYRVRAAVSNGGEELACVKVAFSLQSQ
;
A
#
# COMPACT_ATOMS: atom_id res chain seq x y z
N MET A 1 18.33 -36.83 36.44
CA MET A 1 19.12 -35.85 35.65
C MET A 1 18.50 -35.68 34.26
N LEU A 2 17.33 -35.02 34.18
CA LEU A 2 16.54 -34.88 32.94
C LEU A 2 16.05 -33.43 32.70
N GLY A 3 16.71 -32.44 33.30
CA GLY A 3 16.12 -31.10 33.49
C GLY A 3 16.77 -29.93 32.75
N ALA A 4 17.84 -30.13 31.96
CA ALA A 4 18.57 -29.01 31.35
C ALA A 4 18.54 -28.99 29.81
N GLY A 5 18.27 -30.12 29.14
CA GLY A 5 18.26 -30.19 27.67
C GLY A 5 16.99 -29.64 27.01
N LEU A 6 15.84 -29.78 27.68
CA LEU A 6 14.54 -29.42 27.09
C LEU A 6 14.30 -27.91 27.02
N ALA A 7 14.91 -27.14 27.93
CA ALA A 7 14.77 -25.68 27.99
C ALA A 7 15.48 -24.97 26.81
N LEU A 8 16.59 -25.52 26.31
CA LEU A 8 17.31 -24.97 25.16
C LEU A 8 16.57 -25.20 23.83
N ALA A 9 15.79 -26.29 23.71
CA ALA A 9 15.00 -26.58 22.50
C ALA A 9 13.77 -25.66 22.37
N LEU A 10 13.14 -25.28 23.49
CA LEU A 10 12.01 -24.34 23.49
C LEU A 10 12.41 -22.90 23.15
N CYS A 11 13.65 -22.51 23.43
CA CYS A 11 14.16 -21.16 23.12
C CYS A 11 14.33 -20.94 21.60
N ALA A 12 14.58 -22.01 20.83
CA ALA A 12 14.67 -21.93 19.37
C ALA A 12 13.31 -21.72 18.68
N LEU A 13 12.20 -22.12 19.32
CA LEU A 13 10.85 -21.94 18.78
C LEU A 13 10.27 -20.53 19.02
N GLN A 14 10.77 -19.78 20.00
CA GLN A 14 10.27 -18.45 20.35
C GLN A 14 10.93 -17.31 19.54
N LEU A 15 12.03 -17.57 18.82
CA LEU A 15 12.77 -16.58 18.03
C LEU A 15 12.43 -16.56 16.53
N CYS A 16 11.49 -17.41 16.08
CA CYS A 16 11.06 -17.44 14.68
C CYS A 16 9.59 -17.04 14.46
N PRO A 17 9.17 -15.78 14.74
CA PRO A 17 7.96 -15.25 14.12
C PRO A 17 8.11 -15.02 12.59
N ALA A 18 9.31 -15.10 12.03
CA ALA A 18 9.57 -14.74 10.64
C ALA A 18 9.27 -15.85 9.60
N ALA A 19 8.97 -17.09 10.03
CA ALA A 19 8.85 -18.23 9.11
C ALA A 19 7.43 -18.50 8.61
N LEU A 20 6.40 -17.93 9.24
CA LEU A 20 5.04 -17.96 8.72
C LEU A 20 4.79 -16.64 7.99
N GLY A 21 5.43 -16.51 6.84
CA GLY A 21 5.13 -15.49 5.83
C GLY A 21 3.69 -15.65 5.36
N GLY A 22 2.75 -15.20 6.18
CA GLY A 22 1.38 -14.99 5.78
C GLY A 22 1.38 -13.96 4.66
N SER A 23 0.93 -14.39 3.49
CA SER A 23 0.79 -13.60 2.26
C SER A 23 -0.33 -12.57 2.38
N TYR A 24 -0.24 -11.70 3.38
CA TYR A 24 -1.07 -10.50 3.45
C TYR A 24 -0.43 -9.43 2.57
N PRO A 25 -1.20 -8.69 1.75
CA PRO A 25 -0.68 -7.50 1.10
C PRO A 25 -0.12 -6.58 2.19
N GLN A 26 1.19 -6.30 2.13
CA GLN A 26 1.88 -5.43 3.06
C GLN A 26 1.45 -3.98 2.77
N LEU A 27 0.30 -3.58 3.32
CA LEU A 27 -0.12 -2.18 3.35
C LEU A 27 0.65 -1.49 4.48
N LEU A 28 1.84 -0.97 4.17
CA LEU A 28 2.63 -0.20 5.11
C LEU A 28 2.19 1.26 5.03
N VAL A 29 1.55 1.76 6.09
CA VAL A 29 1.24 3.18 6.26
C VAL A 29 2.34 3.80 7.12
N GLU A 30 3.29 4.48 6.50
CA GLU A 30 4.32 5.22 7.23
C GLU A 30 3.86 6.66 7.48
N ARG A 31 3.66 7.01 8.76
CA ARG A 31 3.55 8.41 9.16
C ARG A 31 4.96 9.02 9.07
N SER A 32 5.19 9.88 8.08
CA SER A 32 6.52 10.39 7.76
C SER A 32 7.15 11.19 8.90
N GLY A 33 8.06 10.56 9.65
CA GLY A 33 8.97 11.21 10.59
C GLY A 33 10.25 11.68 9.89
N SER A 34 10.41 12.99 9.80
CA SER A 34 11.67 13.75 9.57
C SER A 34 12.74 13.11 8.67
N ARG A 35 12.57 13.24 7.35
CA ARG A 35 13.67 13.55 6.41
C ARG A 35 13.16 14.63 5.47
N ARG A 36 13.92 15.72 5.31
CA ARG A 36 13.56 16.90 4.48
C ARG A 36 13.10 16.45 3.09
N LEU A 37 11.79 16.40 2.90
CA LEU A 37 11.15 16.23 1.60
C LEU A 37 10.42 17.53 1.31
N SER A 38 10.77 18.16 0.20
CA SER A 38 10.17 19.37 -0.36
C SER A 38 8.66 19.35 -0.15
N LYS A 39 8.15 20.27 0.69
CA LYS A 39 6.75 20.72 0.79
C LYS A 39 5.74 19.79 0.10
N VAL A 40 5.46 18.61 0.68
CA VAL A 40 4.41 17.71 0.17
C VAL A 40 3.09 18.24 0.70
N GLY A 41 2.57 19.25 0.02
CA GLY A 41 1.21 19.75 0.18
C GLY A 41 0.35 19.25 -0.96
N GLY A 42 0.54 17.99 -1.39
CA GLY A 42 -0.33 17.43 -2.40
C GLY A 42 -0.10 15.99 -2.83
N PHE A 43 -1.00 15.50 -3.68
CA PHE A 43 -1.03 14.15 -4.22
C PHE A 43 0.22 13.84 -5.06
N ALA A 44 0.88 12.72 -4.75
CA ALA A 44 2.03 12.20 -5.50
C ALA A 44 2.04 10.67 -5.48
N TRP A 45 2.60 10.04 -6.51
CA TRP A 45 2.76 8.59 -6.57
C TRP A 45 3.99 8.19 -7.36
N GLU A 46 4.54 7.01 -7.06
CA GLU A 46 5.66 6.41 -7.79
C GLU A 46 5.56 4.87 -7.75
N ASN A 47 6.04 4.20 -8.79
CA ASN A 47 6.30 2.75 -8.72
C ASN A 47 7.55 2.53 -7.86
N CYS A 48 7.44 1.73 -6.81
CA CYS A 48 8.56 1.36 -5.94
C CYS A 48 9.14 -0.03 -6.24
N GLY A 49 8.50 -0.74 -7.17
CA GLY A 49 8.94 -2.05 -7.65
C GLY A 49 10.17 -1.95 -8.53
N ASP A 50 10.82 -3.09 -8.76
CA ASP A 50 11.93 -3.15 -9.69
C ASP A 50 11.40 -3.07 -11.14
N ARG A 51 12.24 -2.70 -12.11
CA ARG A 51 11.86 -2.70 -13.55
C ARG A 51 11.47 -4.09 -14.09
N ARG A 52 11.66 -5.13 -13.28
CA ARG A 52 11.34 -6.52 -13.57
C ARG A 52 9.95 -6.91 -13.12
N ASP A 53 9.29 -6.04 -12.35
CA ASP A 53 7.94 -6.26 -11.87
C ASP A 53 6.99 -6.40 -13.07
N PRO A 54 6.22 -7.49 -13.11
CA PRO A 54 5.33 -7.73 -14.23
C PRO A 54 4.16 -6.75 -14.29
N VAL A 55 3.82 -6.06 -13.21
CA VAL A 55 2.71 -5.10 -13.16
C VAL A 55 3.24 -3.71 -12.87
N VAL A 56 2.97 -2.78 -13.77
CA VAL A 56 3.46 -1.39 -13.69
C VAL A 56 2.29 -0.42 -13.77
N LEU A 57 2.26 0.55 -12.86
CA LEU A 57 1.32 1.65 -12.90
C LEU A 57 1.80 2.70 -13.92
N GLN A 58 0.99 2.97 -14.93
CA GLN A 58 1.27 3.93 -16.00
C GLN A 58 0.80 5.32 -15.61
N SER A 59 -0.39 5.42 -15.01
CA SER A 59 -0.91 6.68 -14.49
C SER A 59 -1.76 6.45 -13.26
N LEU A 60 -1.78 7.46 -12.39
CA LEU A 60 -2.70 7.57 -11.27
C LEU A 60 -2.97 9.06 -11.02
N SER A 61 -4.24 9.42 -10.85
CA SER A 61 -4.64 10.77 -10.46
C SER A 61 -5.71 10.69 -9.39
N VAL A 62 -5.60 11.53 -8.38
CA VAL A 62 -6.60 11.66 -7.33
C VAL A 62 -6.89 13.15 -7.11
N ALA A 63 -8.18 13.50 -7.07
CA ALA A 63 -8.64 14.85 -6.78
C ALA A 63 -9.94 14.79 -5.96
N PRO A 64 -10.28 15.79 -5.14
CA PRO A 64 -9.51 17.00 -4.85
C PRO A 64 -8.31 16.74 -3.93
N ASP A 65 -7.47 17.74 -3.77
CA ASP A 65 -6.29 17.72 -2.89
C ASP A 65 -6.29 18.99 -2.03
N PRO A 66 -6.47 18.91 -0.70
CA PRO A 66 -6.63 17.69 0.11
C PRO A 66 -7.95 16.95 -0.15
N ILE A 67 -7.96 15.65 0.13
CA ILE A 67 -9.16 14.79 0.05
C ILE A 67 -10.05 15.09 1.24
N SER A 68 -11.29 15.53 0.97
CA SER A 68 -12.28 15.82 2.01
C SER A 68 -13.16 14.59 2.29
N ILE A 69 -13.29 14.22 3.56
CA ILE A 69 -14.25 13.20 4.02
C ILE A 69 -15.26 13.86 4.96
N PRO A 70 -16.59 13.70 4.73
CA PRO A 70 -17.21 13.13 3.53
C PRO A 70 -17.02 14.04 2.30
N GLY A 71 -17.13 13.48 1.08
CA GLY A 71 -16.94 14.25 -0.15
C GLY A 71 -16.92 13.40 -1.42
N SER A 72 -16.73 14.06 -2.57
CA SER A 72 -16.50 13.38 -3.85
C SER A 72 -15.01 13.26 -4.14
N LEU A 73 -14.61 12.09 -4.61
CA LEU A 73 -13.24 11.75 -4.96
C LEU A 73 -13.18 11.33 -6.44
N ARG A 74 -12.47 12.08 -7.25
CA ARG A 74 -12.22 11.78 -8.65
C ARG A 74 -10.92 11.01 -8.80
N VAL A 75 -11.01 9.77 -9.30
CA VAL A 75 -9.86 8.88 -9.47
C VAL A 75 -9.74 8.45 -10.93
N SER A 76 -8.52 8.46 -11.46
CA SER A 76 -8.19 7.81 -12.73
C SER A 76 -6.90 7.01 -12.58
N ALA A 77 -6.80 5.87 -13.25
CA ALA A 77 -5.64 5.00 -13.17
C ALA A 77 -5.44 4.21 -14.46
N ALA A 78 -4.19 3.97 -14.85
CA ALA A 78 -3.85 3.05 -15.91
C ALA A 78 -2.78 2.07 -15.42
N VAL A 79 -3.03 0.77 -15.61
CA VAL A 79 -2.18 -0.34 -15.16
C VAL A 79 -1.84 -1.19 -16.37
N SER A 80 -0.58 -1.61 -16.48
CA SER A 80 -0.17 -2.59 -17.48
C SER A 80 0.42 -3.81 -16.81
N SER A 81 0.00 -5.00 -17.25
CA SER A 81 0.52 -6.28 -16.78
C SER A 81 1.20 -7.04 -17.93
N GLY A 82 2.48 -7.35 -17.76
CA GLY A 82 3.31 -8.15 -18.67
C GLY A 82 3.33 -9.65 -18.36
N LYS A 83 2.79 -10.10 -17.22
CA LYS A 83 2.73 -11.53 -16.85
C LYS A 83 1.30 -12.04 -16.89
N ALA A 84 1.18 -13.26 -17.41
CA ALA A 84 -0.05 -14.03 -17.38
C ALA A 84 -0.43 -14.38 -15.92
N MET A 85 -1.15 -13.48 -15.25
CA MET A 85 -1.79 -13.79 -13.97
C MET A 85 -2.96 -14.76 -14.18
N ALA A 86 -3.34 -15.47 -13.12
CA ALA A 86 -4.61 -16.18 -13.10
C ALA A 86 -5.70 -15.17 -13.47
N SER A 87 -6.45 -15.50 -14.53
CA SER A 87 -7.54 -14.69 -15.09
C SER A 87 -8.37 -14.07 -13.96
N PRO A 88 -8.72 -12.76 -14.04
CA PRO A 88 -8.98 -12.00 -15.26
C PRO A 88 -7.92 -10.95 -15.65
N LEU A 89 -6.76 -10.89 -14.97
CA LEU A 89 -5.85 -9.72 -15.01
C LEU A 89 -4.73 -9.75 -16.09
N LYS A 90 -4.99 -10.31 -17.28
CA LYS A 90 -4.04 -10.23 -18.41
C LYS A 90 -4.36 -9.02 -19.32
N GLY A 91 -3.48 -8.02 -19.33
CA GLY A 91 -3.56 -6.89 -20.28
C GLY A 91 -3.31 -5.51 -19.66
N SER A 92 -3.66 -4.48 -20.41
CA SER A 92 -3.67 -3.09 -19.95
C SER A 92 -5.07 -2.71 -19.48
N TYR A 93 -5.18 -2.23 -18.25
CA TYR A 93 -6.43 -1.79 -17.63
C TYR A 93 -6.40 -0.29 -17.47
N SER A 94 -7.48 0.38 -17.88
CA SER A 94 -7.62 1.82 -17.72
C SER A 94 -8.95 2.10 -17.01
N LEU A 95 -8.84 2.73 -15.85
CA LEU A 95 -9.96 3.34 -15.16
C LEU A 95 -10.01 4.80 -15.60
N PRO A 96 -10.97 5.19 -16.46
CA PRO A 96 -11.17 6.60 -16.79
C PRO A 96 -11.53 7.37 -15.53
N ALA A 97 -11.37 8.69 -15.58
CA ALA A 97 -11.66 9.54 -14.45
C ALA A 97 -13.12 9.35 -13.98
N SER A 98 -13.26 8.75 -12.80
CA SER A 98 -14.52 8.34 -12.21
C SER A 98 -14.68 9.01 -10.86
N ASP A 99 -15.89 9.48 -10.57
CA ASP A 99 -16.22 10.11 -9.30
C ASP A 99 -16.78 9.07 -8.33
N PHE A 100 -16.16 8.98 -7.15
CA PHE A 100 -16.51 8.10 -6.06
C PHE A 100 -16.99 8.94 -4.88
N ILE A 101 -18.10 8.56 -4.26
CA ILE A 101 -18.60 9.25 -3.07
C ILE A 101 -18.00 8.59 -1.83
N LEU A 102 -17.29 9.36 -1.02
CA LEU A 102 -16.76 8.93 0.27
C LEU A 102 -17.83 9.18 1.34
N PRO A 103 -18.42 8.12 1.92
CA PRO A 103 -19.38 8.27 3.00
C PRO A 103 -18.67 8.76 4.26
N ASP A 104 -19.47 9.26 5.21
CA ASP A 104 -18.99 9.57 6.55
C ASP A 104 -18.61 8.26 7.25
N VAL A 105 -17.34 8.15 7.62
CA VAL A 105 -16.78 6.96 8.27
C VAL A 105 -16.05 7.39 9.53
N GLU A 106 -16.26 6.66 10.62
CA GLU A 106 -15.52 6.89 11.86
C GLU A 106 -14.05 6.51 11.67
N LEU A 107 -13.24 7.47 11.23
CA LEU A 107 -11.81 7.29 11.08
C LEU A 107 -11.17 7.20 12.47
N PRO A 108 -10.24 6.25 12.70
CA PRO A 108 -9.44 6.25 13.92
C PRO A 108 -8.81 7.63 14.15
N ALA A 109 -8.65 8.06 15.41
CA ALA A 109 -8.15 9.40 15.74
C ALA A 109 -6.80 9.76 15.09
N TRP A 110 -6.02 8.75 14.66
CA TRP A 110 -4.75 8.92 13.96
C TRP A 110 -4.87 9.16 12.43
N MET A 111 -6.07 9.00 11.84
CA MET A 111 -6.38 9.16 10.41
C MET A 111 -7.34 10.36 10.14
N THR A 112 -7.30 11.41 10.96
CA THR A 112 -8.26 12.52 10.87
C THR A 112 -7.83 13.63 9.91
N ASN A 113 -6.64 14.21 10.10
CA ASN A 113 -6.14 15.32 9.30
C ASN A 113 -4.62 15.23 9.11
N GLY A 114 -4.14 15.35 7.87
CA GLY A 114 -2.71 15.44 7.59
C GLY A 114 -2.24 14.77 6.31
N ASN A 115 -0.93 14.61 6.19
CA ASN A 115 -0.27 14.03 5.02
C ASN A 115 0.05 12.55 5.27
N TYR A 116 -0.44 11.70 4.39
CA TYR A 116 -0.29 10.25 4.46
C TYR A 116 0.67 9.77 3.38
N ARG A 117 1.45 8.75 3.70
CA ARG A 117 2.26 7.99 2.74
C ARG A 117 1.93 6.52 2.90
N VAL A 118 1.51 5.91 1.81
CA VAL A 118 1.12 4.52 1.75
C VAL A 118 2.02 3.81 0.76
N ARG A 119 2.60 2.69 1.18
CA ARG A 119 3.24 1.73 0.28
C ARG A 119 2.30 0.55 0.14
N ALA A 120 1.91 0.24 -1.09
CA ALA A 120 1.11 -0.92 -1.44
C ALA A 120 1.96 -1.86 -2.31
N ALA A 121 2.14 -3.10 -1.86
CA ALA A 121 2.81 -4.16 -2.63
C ALA A 121 1.84 -5.33 -2.85
N VAL A 122 1.82 -5.84 -4.07
CA VAL A 122 1.03 -7.01 -4.48
C VAL A 122 1.99 -8.13 -4.76
N SER A 123 1.79 -9.28 -4.11
CA SER A 123 2.65 -10.46 -4.27
C SER A 123 1.84 -11.71 -4.60
N ASN A 124 2.42 -12.63 -5.35
CA ASN A 124 1.86 -13.96 -5.60
C ASN A 124 2.97 -15.01 -5.48
N GLY A 125 2.76 -16.04 -4.65
CA GLY A 125 3.76 -17.11 -4.47
C GLY A 125 5.10 -16.62 -3.91
N GLY A 126 5.11 -15.50 -3.18
CA GLY A 126 6.34 -14.85 -2.67
C GLY A 126 7.06 -13.95 -3.69
N GLU A 127 6.58 -13.86 -4.92
CA GLU A 127 7.08 -12.92 -5.93
C GLU A 127 6.28 -11.61 -5.86
N GLU A 128 6.97 -10.49 -5.65
CA GLU A 128 6.39 -9.15 -5.75
C GLU A 128 6.05 -8.88 -7.23
N LEU A 129 4.78 -8.57 -7.50
CA LEU A 129 4.25 -8.36 -8.83
C LEU A 129 4.12 -6.88 -9.18
N ALA A 130 3.84 -6.04 -8.17
CA ALA A 130 3.75 -4.59 -8.26
C ALA A 130 4.01 -3.97 -6.90
N CYS A 131 4.61 -2.79 -6.91
CA CYS A 131 4.73 -1.92 -5.75
C CYS A 131 4.49 -0.47 -6.14
N VAL A 132 3.61 0.20 -5.38
CA VAL A 132 3.28 1.62 -5.56
C VAL A 132 3.39 2.34 -4.23
N LYS A 133 4.05 3.49 -4.22
CA LYS A 133 3.98 4.46 -3.13
C LYS A 133 3.05 5.58 -3.53
N VAL A 134 2.15 5.95 -2.62
CA VAL A 134 1.19 7.03 -2.80
C VAL A 134 1.32 7.98 -1.62
N ALA A 135 1.36 9.28 -1.89
CA ALA A 135 1.29 10.33 -0.90
C ALA A 135 0.05 11.18 -1.18
N PHE A 136 -0.72 11.50 -0.15
CA PHE A 136 -1.92 12.31 -0.27
C PHE A 136 -2.19 13.06 1.04
N SER A 137 -2.97 14.14 0.94
CA SER A 137 -3.42 14.92 2.09
C SER A 137 -4.87 14.59 2.37
N LEU A 138 -5.22 14.32 3.64
CA LEU A 138 -6.59 14.10 4.07
C LEU A 138 -7.06 15.28 4.93
N GLN A 139 -8.30 15.69 4.70
CA GLN A 139 -9.03 16.64 5.53
C GLN A 139 -10.37 16.04 5.97
N SER A 140 -10.52 15.76 7.26
CA SER A 140 -11.82 15.49 7.89
C SER A 140 -12.42 16.80 8.37
N GLN A 141 -13.69 17.05 8.01
CA GLN A 141 -14.48 18.15 8.56
C GLN A 141 -15.00 17.81 9.96
#